data_AF-A0A6P0UFF4-F1
#
_entry.id   AF-A0A6P0UFF4-F1
#
_cell.length_a   1.000
_cell.length_b   1.000
_cell.length_c   1.000
_cell.angle_alpha   90.00
_cell.angle_beta   90.00
_cell.angle_gamma   90.00
#
_symmetry.space_group_name_H-M   'P 1'
#
loop_
_entity.id
_entity.type
_entity.pdbx_description
1 polymer ?
#
loop_
_entity_poly.entity_id
_entity_poly.type
_entity_poly.pdbx_seq_one_letter_code
_entity_poly.pdbx_strand_id
1 'polypeptide(L)'
;MNGIKLHTALLEELFGPIRLRILRQEDSLRMVHLLDKDEISRTMGIVHFRNTDHPLIKAAHGCILGGALLGKTLLDREIPYSKDTLFQLKVCLPAWVSRDFLSDQDTTVANYSRITIEDRAKGRRFLYADLFEIIPPEIIHLVPKPPMTHQAAAENCANLLSFAGITISLNDTEL
;
A
#
# COMPACT_ATOMS: atom_id res chain seq x y z
N MET A 1 10.68 0.26 -21.06
CA MET A 1 9.87 -0.20 -19.91
C MET A 1 9.20 1.03 -19.32
N ASN A 2 7.88 1.15 -19.39
CA ASN A 2 7.16 2.23 -18.70
C ASN A 2 7.36 2.00 -17.21
N GLY A 3 8.25 2.78 -16.59
CA GLY A 3 8.64 2.60 -15.20
C GLY A 3 7.43 2.80 -14.30
N ILE A 4 6.97 1.72 -13.66
CA ILE A 4 6.02 1.83 -12.56
C ILE A 4 6.73 2.62 -11.47
N LYS A 5 6.45 3.91 -11.37
CA LYS A 5 6.99 4.76 -10.32
C LYS A 5 6.40 4.26 -9.01
N LEU A 6 7.25 3.69 -8.15
CA LEU A 6 6.84 3.24 -6.83
C LEU A 6 6.22 4.40 -6.05
N HIS A 7 5.19 4.10 -5.25
CA HIS A 7 4.56 5.13 -4.40
C HIS A 7 5.57 5.80 -3.49
N THR A 8 6.49 5.03 -2.89
CA THR A 8 7.60 5.58 -2.09
C THR A 8 8.49 6.54 -2.88
N ALA A 9 8.71 6.31 -4.18
CA ALA A 9 9.51 7.22 -4.99
C ALA A 9 8.79 8.57 -5.24
N LEU A 10 7.46 8.55 -5.41
CA LEU A 10 6.66 9.77 -5.43
C LEU A 10 6.77 10.52 -4.10
N LEU A 11 6.62 9.83 -2.97
CA LEU A 11 6.75 10.45 -1.65
C LEU A 11 8.14 11.03 -1.41
N GLU A 12 9.20 10.34 -1.86
CA GLU A 12 10.57 10.82 -1.71
C GLU A 12 10.87 12.08 -2.52
N GLU A 13 10.26 12.22 -3.69
CA GLU A 13 10.35 13.43 -4.49
C GLU A 13 9.65 14.62 -3.82
N LEU A 14 8.51 14.38 -3.18
CA LEU A 14 7.71 15.44 -2.56
C LEU A 14 8.23 15.85 -1.17
N PHE A 15 8.69 14.90 -0.37
CA PHE A 15 8.93 15.09 1.06
C PHE A 15 10.37 14.75 1.50
N GLY A 16 11.22 14.30 0.58
CA GLY A 16 12.57 13.83 0.90
C GLY A 16 12.57 12.41 1.47
N PRO A 17 13.66 11.97 2.14
CA PRO A 17 13.83 10.57 2.53
C PRO A 17 12.66 10.01 3.35
N ILE A 18 12.11 8.88 2.90
CA ILE A 18 10.97 8.22 3.55
C ILE A 18 11.45 7.07 4.41
N ARG A 19 11.04 7.09 5.68
CA ARG A 19 11.27 6.03 6.66
C ARG A 19 10.00 5.24 6.89
N LEU A 20 10.14 4.05 7.45
CA LEU A 20 9.03 3.16 7.73
C LEU A 20 8.88 2.99 9.25
N ARG A 21 7.66 3.15 9.75
CA ARG A 21 7.26 2.80 11.12
C ARG A 21 6.27 1.64 11.08
N ILE A 22 6.62 0.52 11.70
CA ILE A 22 5.72 -0.65 11.80
C ILE A 22 4.71 -0.40 12.92
N LEU A 23 3.42 -0.48 12.59
CA LEU A 23 2.32 -0.41 13.56
C LEU A 23 1.94 -1.82 14.05
N ARG A 24 1.87 -2.76 13.11
CA ARG A 24 1.55 -4.16 13.36
C ARG A 24 2.20 -5.02 12.29
N GLN A 25 2.71 -6.18 12.68
CA GLN A 25 3.24 -7.14 11.74
C GLN A 25 3.03 -8.57 12.24
N GLU A 26 2.52 -9.39 11.34
CA GLU A 26 2.31 -10.82 11.44
C GLU A 26 2.82 -11.47 10.15
N ASP A 27 2.85 -12.81 10.09
CA ASP A 27 3.38 -13.53 8.92
C ASP A 27 2.64 -13.19 7.61
N SER A 28 1.33 -12.95 7.69
CA SER A 28 0.49 -12.65 6.53
C SER A 28 0.03 -11.19 6.46
N LEU A 29 0.25 -10.37 7.49
CA LEU A 29 -0.28 -9.00 7.55
C LEU A 29 0.79 -8.01 8.01
N ARG A 30 0.85 -6.85 7.36
CA ARG A 30 1.73 -5.76 7.80
C ARG A 30 1.04 -4.41 7.68
N MET A 31 1.09 -3.62 8.74
CA MET A 31 0.58 -2.25 8.80
C MET A 31 1.71 -1.30 9.13
N VAL A 32 1.86 -0.25 8.33
CA VAL A 32 3.00 0.67 8.44
C VAL A 32 2.58 2.10 8.17
N HIS A 33 3.33 3.05 8.73
CA HIS A 33 3.41 4.39 8.19
C HIS A 33 4.68 4.57 7.37
N LEU A 34 4.55 5.36 6.32
CA LEU A 34 5.66 5.95 5.58
C LEU A 34 5.83 7.38 6.08
N LEU A 35 6.89 7.62 6.82
CA LEU A 35 7.18 8.88 7.51
C LEU A 35 8.22 9.69 6.76
N ASP A 36 8.09 11.01 6.75
CA ASP A 36 9.12 11.90 6.27
C ASP A 36 10.19 12.21 7.36
N LYS A 37 11.02 13.22 7.12
CA LYS A 37 12.04 13.68 8.07
C LYS A 37 11.45 14.29 9.36
N ASP A 38 10.21 14.79 9.30
CA ASP A 38 9.53 15.49 10.38
C ASP A 38 8.58 14.53 11.14
N GLU A 39 8.72 13.21 10.92
CA GLU A 39 7.88 12.14 11.48
C GLU A 39 6.40 12.22 11.07
N ILE A 40 6.08 12.97 10.02
CA ILE A 40 4.71 13.08 9.50
C ILE A 40 4.42 11.90 8.60
N SER A 41 3.29 11.24 8.82
CA SER A 41 2.89 10.12 7.96
C SER A 41 2.38 10.62 6.63
N ARG A 42 3.14 10.35 5.57
CA ARG A 42 2.79 10.66 4.18
C ARG A 42 2.02 9.55 3.49
N THR A 43 1.90 8.38 4.10
CA THR A 43 1.01 7.27 3.68
C THR A 43 0.90 6.24 4.79
N MET A 44 -0.28 5.66 4.97
CA MET A 44 -0.44 4.43 5.73
C MET A 44 -0.59 3.25 4.76
N GLY A 45 0.25 2.22 4.94
CA GLY A 45 0.22 1.00 4.14
C GLY A 45 -0.35 -0.16 4.93
N ILE A 46 -1.29 -0.91 4.34
CA ILE A 46 -1.79 -2.18 4.87
C ILE A 46 -1.56 -3.26 3.82
N VAL A 47 -0.75 -4.25 4.16
CA VAL A 47 -0.31 -5.30 3.24
C VAL A 47 -0.79 -6.65 3.74
N HIS A 48 -1.42 -7.42 2.88
CA HIS A 48 -1.69 -8.83 3.10
C HIS A 48 -0.79 -9.65 2.17
N PHE A 49 0.16 -10.38 2.76
CA PHE A 49 1.09 -11.21 2.02
C PHE A 49 0.48 -12.56 1.62
N ARG A 50 0.88 -13.04 0.45
CA ARG A 50 0.44 -14.30 -0.18
C ARG A 50 1.66 -15.03 -0.72
N ASN A 51 1.62 -16.36 -0.75
CA ASN A 51 2.67 -17.19 -1.37
C ASN A 51 4.10 -16.85 -0.88
N THR A 52 4.25 -16.53 0.41
CA THR A 52 5.49 -16.05 1.03
C THR A 52 6.60 -17.12 1.08
N ASP A 53 6.20 -18.39 1.08
CA ASP A 53 7.12 -19.54 1.04
C ASP A 53 7.73 -19.80 -0.34
N HIS A 54 7.32 -19.08 -1.38
CA HIS A 54 7.86 -19.29 -2.72
C HIS A 54 9.37 -19.00 -2.76
N PRO A 55 10.22 -19.91 -3.30
CA PRO A 55 11.68 -19.77 -3.24
C PRO A 55 12.22 -18.44 -3.77
N LEU A 56 11.60 -17.88 -4.82
CA LEU A 56 11.99 -16.59 -5.40
C LEU A 56 11.80 -15.40 -4.45
N ILE A 57 10.80 -15.46 -3.56
CA ILE A 57 10.43 -14.32 -2.72
C ILE A 57 10.86 -14.49 -1.27
N LYS A 58 11.10 -15.73 -0.81
CA LYS A 58 11.32 -16.06 0.60
C LYS A 58 12.39 -15.20 1.29
N ALA A 59 13.54 -15.00 0.64
CA ALA A 59 14.62 -14.17 1.20
C ALA A 59 14.26 -12.67 1.24
N ALA A 60 13.57 -12.17 0.21
CA ALA A 60 13.08 -10.80 0.16
C ALA A 60 11.99 -10.56 1.21
N HIS A 61 11.08 -11.51 1.35
CA HIS A 61 10.02 -11.50 2.35
C HIS A 61 10.60 -11.47 3.77
N GLY A 62 11.64 -12.26 4.05
CA GLY A 62 12.37 -12.18 5.33
C GLY A 62 12.94 -10.78 5.62
N CYS A 63 13.49 -10.09 4.61
CA CYS A 63 13.96 -8.70 4.78
C CYS A 63 12.81 -7.72 5.03
N ILE A 64 11.68 -7.91 4.36
CA ILE A 64 10.47 -7.11 4.54
C ILE A 64 9.93 -7.27 5.95
N LEU A 65 9.87 -8.50 6.48
CA LEU A 65 9.52 -8.76 7.88
C LEU A 65 10.59 -8.21 8.84
N GLY A 66 11.86 -8.14 8.43
CA GLY A 66 12.93 -7.44 9.14
C GLY A 66 12.81 -5.91 9.16
N GLY A 67 11.77 -5.34 8.54
CA GLY A 67 11.49 -3.90 8.55
C GLY A 67 11.74 -3.17 7.25
N ALA A 68 12.27 -3.83 6.22
CA ALA A 68 12.56 -3.19 4.94
C ALA A 68 11.28 -2.72 4.19
N LEU A 69 11.42 -1.71 3.32
CA LEU A 69 10.35 -1.22 2.45
C LEU A 69 10.05 -2.25 1.35
N LEU A 70 8.78 -2.60 1.15
CA LEU A 70 8.37 -3.64 0.21
C LEU A 70 8.86 -3.36 -1.21
N GLY A 71 8.46 -2.22 -1.79
CA GLY A 71 8.80 -1.89 -3.18
C GLY A 71 10.31 -1.81 -3.43
N LYS A 72 11.04 -1.14 -2.52
CA LYS A 72 12.51 -1.06 -2.61
C LYS A 72 13.17 -2.42 -2.51
N THR A 73 12.75 -3.26 -1.57
CA THR A 73 13.32 -4.61 -1.41
C THR A 73 13.14 -5.48 -2.65
N LEU A 74 11.99 -5.37 -3.34
CA LEU A 74 11.78 -6.11 -4.60
C LEU A 74 12.70 -5.61 -5.72
N LEU A 75 12.86 -4.29 -5.84
CA LEU A 75 13.77 -3.68 -6.82
C LEU A 75 15.23 -4.01 -6.54
N ASP A 76 15.69 -3.83 -5.30
CA ASP A 76 17.08 -4.05 -4.89
C ASP A 76 17.52 -5.52 -5.06
N ARG A 77 16.56 -6.45 -5.00
CA ARG A 77 16.79 -7.88 -5.23
C ARG A 77 16.50 -8.32 -6.67
N GLU A 78 16.24 -7.37 -7.56
CA GLU A 78 15.96 -7.59 -8.98
C GLU A 78 14.82 -8.62 -9.22
N ILE A 79 13.85 -8.67 -8.30
CA ILE A 79 12.72 -9.59 -8.41
C ILE A 79 11.74 -9.02 -9.43
N PRO A 80 11.43 -9.71 -10.53
CA PRO A 80 10.48 -9.22 -11.50
C PRO A 80 9.07 -9.18 -10.91
N TYR A 81 8.45 -8.00 -10.88
CA TYR A 81 7.09 -7.83 -10.38
C TYR A 81 6.28 -6.84 -11.24
N SER A 82 4.95 -6.98 -11.19
CA SER A 82 4.00 -5.94 -11.58
C SER A 82 3.27 -5.44 -10.34
N LYS A 83 2.94 -4.15 -10.33
CA LYS A 83 1.99 -3.54 -9.38
C LYS A 83 0.83 -2.99 -10.18
N ASP A 84 -0.36 -3.53 -9.92
CA ASP A 84 -1.58 -3.14 -10.59
C ASP A 84 -2.50 -2.45 -9.58
N THR A 85 -2.69 -1.12 -9.70
CA THR A 85 -3.67 -0.37 -8.91
C THR A 85 -5.04 -0.62 -9.51
N LEU A 86 -5.90 -1.34 -8.79
CA LEU A 86 -7.15 -1.84 -9.34
C LEU A 86 -8.33 -0.89 -9.11
N PHE A 87 -8.40 -0.27 -7.93
CA PHE A 87 -9.46 0.68 -7.61
C PHE A 87 -9.05 1.61 -6.46
N GLN A 88 -9.81 2.69 -6.30
CA GLN A 88 -9.67 3.67 -5.22
C GLN A 88 -10.99 3.73 -4.45
N LEU A 89 -10.93 3.82 -3.13
CA LEU A 89 -12.11 3.93 -2.27
C LEU A 89 -12.03 5.18 -1.41
N LYS A 90 -13.16 5.85 -1.18
CA LYS A 90 -13.28 6.80 -0.09
C LYS A 90 -13.38 6.04 1.23
N VAL A 91 -12.59 6.44 2.22
CA VAL A 91 -12.53 5.80 3.53
C VAL A 91 -12.63 6.84 4.64
N CYS A 92 -13.20 6.45 5.78
CA CYS A 92 -13.17 7.24 7.00
C CYS A 92 -11.93 6.88 7.82
N LEU A 93 -11.24 7.90 8.29
CA LEU A 93 -10.04 7.79 9.09
C LEU A 93 -10.42 7.72 10.58
N PRO A 94 -9.87 6.78 11.35
CA PRO A 94 -9.94 6.88 12.80
C PRO A 94 -9.05 8.03 13.27
N ALA A 95 -9.42 8.67 14.38
CA ALA A 95 -8.75 9.88 14.88
C ALA A 95 -7.22 9.76 15.02
N TRP A 96 -6.71 8.56 15.31
CA TRP A 96 -5.28 8.34 15.42
C TRP A 96 -4.55 8.46 14.07
N VAL A 97 -5.16 8.02 12.96
CA VAL A 97 -4.58 8.16 11.61
C VAL A 97 -4.62 9.61 11.17
N SER A 98 -5.74 10.33 11.38
CA SER A 98 -5.84 11.75 11.03
C SER A 98 -4.79 12.59 11.77
N ARG A 99 -4.52 12.28 13.05
CA ARG A 99 -3.42 12.91 13.80
C ARG A 99 -2.05 12.60 13.20
N ASP A 100 -1.76 11.36 12.84
CA ASP A 100 -0.48 10.99 12.22
C ASP A 100 -0.29 11.63 10.83
N PHE A 101 -1.38 11.92 10.12
CA PHE A 101 -1.38 12.68 8.85
C PHE A 101 -1.33 14.20 9.05
N LEU A 102 -1.46 14.71 10.27
CA LEU A 102 -1.67 16.13 10.57
C LEU A 102 -2.84 16.75 9.78
N SER A 103 -3.94 16.00 9.63
CA SER A 103 -5.12 16.44 8.91
C SER A 103 -6.32 16.61 9.84
N ASP A 104 -7.13 17.62 9.57
CA ASP A 104 -8.44 17.87 10.17
C ASP A 104 -9.57 17.12 9.45
N GLN A 105 -9.27 16.41 8.35
CA GLN A 105 -10.26 15.65 7.61
C GLN A 105 -10.43 14.25 8.20
N ASP A 106 -11.70 13.86 8.34
CA ASP A 106 -12.08 12.52 8.80
C ASP A 106 -12.24 11.51 7.66
N THR A 107 -12.06 11.95 6.41
CA THR A 107 -12.15 11.08 5.24
C THR A 107 -10.99 11.31 4.29
N THR A 108 -10.60 10.26 3.58
CA THR A 108 -9.60 10.32 2.51
C THR A 108 -9.84 9.21 1.48
N VAL A 109 -8.88 8.99 0.58
CA VAL A 109 -8.88 7.85 -0.34
C VAL A 109 -7.87 6.77 0.05
N ALA A 110 -8.23 5.52 -0.25
CA ALA A 110 -7.37 4.36 -0.18
C ALA A 110 -7.25 3.72 -1.56
N ASN A 111 -6.02 3.55 -2.05
CA ASN A 111 -5.75 2.83 -3.28
C ASN A 111 -5.54 1.35 -2.97
N TYR A 112 -6.30 0.48 -3.64
CA TYR A 112 -6.06 -0.94 -3.60
C TYR A 112 -5.19 -1.37 -4.78
N SER A 113 -4.10 -2.07 -4.49
CA SER A 113 -3.17 -2.59 -5.48
C SER A 113 -2.90 -4.07 -5.25
N ARG A 114 -2.55 -4.78 -6.32
CA ARG A 114 -1.97 -6.13 -6.25
C ARG A 114 -0.54 -6.11 -6.75
N ILE A 115 0.31 -6.88 -6.06
CA ILE A 115 1.69 -7.12 -6.46
C ILE A 115 1.81 -8.57 -6.91
N THR A 116 2.15 -8.76 -8.17
CA THR A 116 2.33 -10.06 -8.79
C THR A 116 3.81 -10.26 -9.08
N ILE A 117 4.38 -11.40 -8.67
CA ILE A 117 5.75 -11.78 -8.97
C ILE A 117 5.77 -12.62 -10.25
N GLU A 118 6.74 -12.36 -11.13
CA GLU A 118 6.96 -13.15 -12.35
C GLU A 118 8.13 -14.13 -12.16
N ASP A 119 7.83 -15.43 -12.07
CA ASP A 119 8.82 -16.50 -12.18
C ASP A 119 9.10 -16.76 -13.66
N ARG A 120 10.02 -15.98 -14.23
CA ARG A 120 10.40 -16.08 -15.65
C ARG A 120 11.02 -17.43 -16.00
N ALA A 121 11.74 -18.06 -15.07
CA ALA A 121 12.35 -19.36 -15.27
C ALA A 121 11.29 -20.47 -15.45
N LYS A 122 10.16 -20.35 -14.75
CA LYS A 122 9.04 -21.30 -14.86
C LYS A 122 7.90 -20.83 -15.76
N GLY A 123 7.99 -19.62 -16.33
CA GLY A 123 6.92 -19.01 -17.12
C GLY A 123 5.62 -18.83 -16.31
N ARG A 124 5.72 -18.54 -15.01
CA ARG A 124 4.56 -18.45 -14.10
C ARG A 124 4.51 -17.09 -13.41
N ARG A 125 3.31 -16.74 -12.96
CA ARG A 125 3.04 -15.56 -12.15
C ARG A 125 2.27 -15.97 -10.90
N PHE A 126 2.53 -15.31 -9.78
CA PHE A 126 1.77 -15.53 -8.55
C PHE A 126 1.54 -14.23 -7.81
N LEU A 127 0.37 -14.12 -7.17
CA LEU A 127 0.03 -13.01 -6.29
C LEU A 127 0.92 -13.08 -5.05
N TYR A 128 1.65 -12.01 -4.77
CA TYR A 128 2.48 -11.91 -3.57
C TYR A 128 1.89 -11.00 -2.51
N ALA A 129 1.22 -9.92 -2.91
CA ALA A 129 0.60 -9.03 -1.94
C ALA A 129 -0.67 -8.37 -2.48
N ASP A 130 -1.65 -8.27 -1.60
CA ASP A 130 -2.72 -7.29 -1.66
C ASP A 130 -2.31 -6.08 -0.80
N LEU A 131 -2.46 -4.87 -1.32
CA LEU A 131 -1.98 -3.64 -0.68
C LEU A 131 -3.08 -2.58 -0.67
N PHE A 132 -3.28 -1.95 0.47
CA PHE A 132 -3.93 -0.65 0.58
C PHE A 132 -2.92 0.43 0.90
N GLU A 133 -2.94 1.51 0.12
CA GLU A 133 -2.23 2.75 0.39
C GLU A 133 -3.27 3.82 0.73
N ILE A 134 -3.33 4.21 2.00
CA ILE A 134 -4.23 5.23 2.51
C ILE A 134 -3.47 6.54 2.38
N ILE A 135 -4.01 7.42 1.54
CA ILE A 135 -3.33 8.63 1.09
C ILE A 135 -3.72 9.78 2.02
N PRO A 136 -2.80 10.64 2.47
CA PRO A 136 -3.15 11.87 3.17
C PRO A 136 -3.98 12.80 2.28
N PRO A 137 -5.01 13.48 2.83
CA PRO A 137 -5.88 14.37 2.07
C PRO A 137 -5.16 15.41 1.21
N GLU A 138 -4.06 15.97 1.72
CA GLU A 138 -3.26 17.00 1.05
C GLU A 138 -2.66 16.54 -0.29
N ILE A 139 -2.41 15.25 -0.50
CA ILE A 139 -1.73 14.75 -1.72
C ILE A 139 -2.62 13.90 -2.63
N ILE A 140 -3.91 13.77 -2.34
CA ILE A 140 -4.85 12.95 -3.14
C ILE A 140 -4.77 13.30 -4.63
N HIS A 141 -4.74 14.60 -4.95
CA HIS A 141 -4.72 15.12 -6.32
C HIS A 141 -3.45 14.79 -7.10
N LEU A 142 -2.38 14.34 -6.42
CA LEU A 142 -1.10 13.97 -7.02
C LEU A 142 -1.01 12.47 -7.33
N VAL A 143 -1.92 11.66 -6.79
CA VAL A 143 -1.90 10.20 -6.96
C VAL A 143 -2.76 9.82 -8.17
N PRO A 144 -2.25 9.01 -9.12
CA PRO A 144 -3.03 8.60 -10.29
C PRO A 144 -4.35 7.92 -9.91
N LYS A 145 -5.46 8.38 -10.50
CA LYS A 145 -6.76 7.73 -10.35
C LYS A 145 -6.78 6.42 -11.18
N PRO A 146 -7.11 5.27 -10.58
CA PRO A 146 -7.24 4.02 -11.32
C PRO A 146 -8.48 4.02 -12.22
N PRO A 147 -8.50 3.22 -13.29
CA PRO A 147 -9.67 3.07 -14.16
C PRO A 147 -10.78 2.28 -13.44
N MET A 148 -11.80 3.02 -12.96
CA MET A 148 -13.05 2.55 -12.33
C MET A 148 -12.97 1.92 -10.92
N THR A 149 -14.02 2.21 -10.15
CA THR A 149 -14.38 1.62 -8.86
C THR A 149 -15.26 0.37 -9.07
N HIS A 150 -14.80 -0.81 -8.64
CA HIS A 150 -15.66 -2.00 -8.57
C HIS A 150 -16.21 -2.17 -7.15
N GLN A 151 -17.49 -1.81 -6.95
CA GLN A 151 -18.18 -1.89 -5.65
C GLN A 151 -18.09 -3.30 -5.01
N ALA A 152 -18.24 -4.36 -5.82
CA ALA A 152 -18.09 -5.75 -5.36
C ALA A 152 -16.64 -6.12 -4.93
N ALA A 153 -15.63 -5.43 -5.47
CA ALA A 153 -14.24 -5.63 -5.05
C ALA A 153 -13.94 -4.91 -3.72
N ALA A 154 -14.63 -3.80 -3.46
CA ALA A 154 -14.51 -3.02 -2.23
C ALA A 154 -14.98 -3.83 -1.00
N GLU A 155 -16.13 -4.49 -1.11
CA GLU A 155 -16.71 -5.30 -0.02
C GLU A 155 -15.78 -6.46 0.41
N ASN A 156 -15.18 -7.14 -0.57
CA ASN A 156 -14.23 -8.23 -0.30
C ASN A 156 -12.94 -7.76 0.40
N CYS A 157 -12.63 -6.47 0.31
CA CYS A 157 -11.41 -5.90 0.87
C CYS A 157 -11.65 -5.12 2.18
N ALA A 158 -12.91 -4.92 2.59
CA ALA A 158 -13.29 -4.22 3.82
C ALA A 158 -12.65 -4.84 5.08
N ASN A 159 -12.47 -6.16 5.09
CA ASN A 159 -11.83 -6.88 6.19
C ASN A 159 -10.37 -6.46 6.43
N LEU A 160 -9.64 -6.01 5.41
CA LEU A 160 -8.26 -5.54 5.59
C LEU A 160 -8.20 -4.15 6.21
N LEU A 161 -9.15 -3.28 5.85
CA LEU A 161 -9.24 -1.92 6.39
C LEU A 161 -9.74 -1.92 7.84
N SER A 162 -10.64 -2.85 8.20
CA SER A 162 -11.20 -2.93 9.55
C SER A 162 -10.15 -3.24 10.63
N PHE A 163 -9.06 -3.94 10.30
CA PHE A 163 -7.92 -4.14 11.22
C PHE A 163 -7.25 -2.83 11.66
N ALA A 164 -7.37 -1.78 10.85
CA ALA A 164 -6.90 -0.44 11.16
C ALA A 164 -7.95 0.45 11.81
N GLY A 165 -9.19 -0.03 12.00
CA GLY A 165 -10.32 0.82 12.34
C GLY A 165 -10.71 1.79 11.22
N ILE A 166 -10.29 1.51 9.98
CA ILE A 166 -10.65 2.30 8.79
C ILE A 166 -11.91 1.69 8.19
N THR A 167 -12.91 2.53 7.91
CA THR A 167 -14.18 2.08 7.32
C THR A 167 -14.36 2.64 5.92
N ILE A 168 -14.98 1.88 5.03
CA ILE A 168 -15.31 2.37 3.69
C ILE A 168 -16.46 3.37 3.81
N SER A 169 -16.33 4.54 3.19
CA SER A 169 -17.41 5.53 3.09
C SER A 169 -18.29 5.16 1.90
N LEU A 170 -19.42 4.49 2.14
CA LEU A 170 -20.34 4.02 1.11
C LEU A 170 -21.29 5.11 0.58
N ASN A 171 -21.25 6.33 1.13
CA ASN A 171 -22.27 7.35 0.88
C ASN A 171 -22.01 8.26 -0.33
N ASP A 172 -20.88 8.14 -1.03
CA ASP A 172 -20.58 9.00 -2.19
C ASP A 172 -20.26 8.15 -3.42
N THR A 173 -21.24 8.02 -4.32
CA THR A 173 -21.08 7.45 -5.67
C THR A 173 -20.38 8.40 -6.65
N GLU A 174 -19.85 9.53 -6.21
CA GLU A 174 -19.13 10.49 -7.04
C GLU A 174 -17.76 10.84 -6.43
N LEU A 175 -16.67 10.49 -7.14
CA LEU A 175 -15.26 10.78 -6.85
C LEU A 175 -14.60 11.50 -8.04
#